data_AF-A0A927K304-F1
#
_entry.id   AF-A0A927K304-F1
#
_cell.length_a   1.000
_cell.length_b   1.000
_cell.length_c   1.000
_cell.angle_alpha   90.00
_cell.angle_beta   90.00
_cell.angle_gamma   90.00
#
_symmetry.space_group_name_H-M   'P 1'
#
loop_
_entity.id
_entity.type
_entity.pdbx_description
1 polymer ?
#
loop_
_entity_poly.entity_id
_entity_poly.type
_entity_poly.pdbx_seq_one_letter_code
_entity_poly.pdbx_strand_id
1 'polypeptide(L)'
;MTTYPLSEPATIHAIDENGEVTGDVVGQGALEACADLVAGLPSGRQESVCIRMDAIDLAFGPTEIRDLIKFLREEDTGLSNSEIAEIRTSDA
;
A
#
# COMPACT_ATOMS: atom_id res chain seq x y z
N MET A 1 16.43 3.12 -0.63
CA MET A 1 15.36 2.31 -0.04
C MET A 1 14.50 3.23 0.79
N THR A 2 13.28 3.55 0.36
CA THR A 2 12.28 4.18 1.22
C THR A 2 11.70 3.08 2.09
N THR A 3 12.03 3.06 3.37
CA THR A 3 11.41 2.12 4.32
C THR A 3 10.07 2.72 4.72
N TYR A 4 8.97 2.07 4.37
CA TYR A 4 7.67 2.46 4.90
C TYR A 4 7.50 1.87 6.31
N PRO A 5 6.91 2.62 7.24
CA PRO A 5 6.58 2.14 8.57
C PRO A 5 5.31 1.26 8.51
N LEU A 6 5.40 0.10 7.85
CA LEU A 6 4.24 -0.75 7.51
C LEU A 6 3.43 -1.21 8.72
N SER A 7 4.10 -1.44 9.86
CA SER A 7 3.47 -1.88 11.11
C SER A 7 2.92 -0.75 11.97
N GLU A 8 3.14 0.52 11.59
CA GLU A 8 2.62 1.64 12.35
C GLU A 8 1.10 1.81 12.12
N PRO A 9 0.37 2.27 13.15
CA PRO A 9 -1.05 2.48 13.06
C PRO A 9 -1.39 3.61 12.08
N ALA A 10 -2.40 3.36 11.25
CA ALA A 10 -2.91 4.26 10.24
C ALA A 10 -4.43 4.14 10.11
N THR A 11 -5.05 5.23 9.66
CA THR A 11 -6.49 5.37 9.48
C THR A 11 -6.81 5.73 8.03
N ILE A 12 -7.77 5.02 7.44
CA ILE A 12 -8.29 5.31 6.10
C ILE A 12 -9.42 6.33 6.25
N HIS A 13 -9.27 7.48 5.60
CA HIS A 13 -10.29 8.51 5.54
C HIS A 13 -10.88 8.61 4.14
N ALA A 14 -12.17 8.92 4.05
CA ALA A 14 -12.76 9.35 2.79
C ALA A 14 -12.31 10.78 2.48
N ILE A 15 -12.09 11.04 1.20
CA ILE A 15 -11.79 12.37 0.67
C ILE A 15 -12.88 12.78 -0.33
N ASP A 16 -13.13 14.08 -0.41
CA ASP A 16 -14.05 14.66 -1.38
C ASP A 16 -13.40 14.79 -2.77
N GLU A 17 -14.14 15.37 -3.72
CA GLU A 17 -13.64 15.65 -5.08
C GLU A 17 -12.47 16.63 -5.14
N ASN A 18 -12.24 17.39 -4.07
CA ASN A 18 -11.11 18.31 -3.93
C ASN A 18 -9.88 17.64 -3.28
N GLY A 19 -10.03 16.39 -2.83
CA GLY A 19 -9.01 15.65 -2.10
C GLY A 19 -8.93 15.98 -0.61
N GLU A 20 -9.92 16.69 -0.08
CA GLU A 20 -10.00 17.07 1.33
C GLU A 20 -10.66 15.96 2.16
N VAL A 21 -10.14 15.69 3.36
CA VAL A 21 -10.69 14.66 4.26
C VAL A 21 -12.08 15.06 4.74
N THR A 22 -13.09 14.23 4.45
CA THR A 22 -14.48 14.51 4.83
C THR A 22 -14.77 14.19 6.31
N GLY A 23 -13.80 13.60 7.02
CA GLY A 23 -13.93 13.15 8.40
C GLY A 23 -14.51 11.74 8.53
N ASP A 24 -14.99 11.14 7.44
CA ASP A 24 -15.47 9.77 7.44
C ASP A 24 -14.30 8.78 7.51
N VAL A 25 -14.33 7.91 8.52
CA VAL A 25 -13.35 6.83 8.66
C VAL A 25 -13.87 5.60 7.93
N VAL A 26 -13.13 5.14 6.94
CA VAL A 26 -13.44 3.95 6.13
C VAL A 26 -12.88 2.70 6.79
N GLY A 27 -11.76 2.81 7.49
CA GLY A 27 -11.10 1.72 8.19
C GLY A 27 -9.89 2.20 8.98
N GLN A 28 -9.34 1.32 9.83
CA GLN A 28 -8.15 1.60 10.63
C GLN A 28 -7.37 0.30 10.85
N GLY A 29 -6.05 0.40 10.94
CA GLY A 29 -5.17 -0.76 11.17
C GLY A 29 -3.71 -0.40 10.99
N ALA A 30 -2.86 -1.40 10.71
CA ALA A 30 -1.51 -1.15 10.25
C ALA A 30 -1.53 -0.55 8.83
N LEU A 31 -0.50 0.21 8.45
CA LEU A 31 -0.38 0.79 7.10
C LEU A 31 -0.51 -0.27 6.00
N GLU A 32 0.12 -1.44 6.16
CA GLU A 32 -0.01 -2.56 5.22
C GLU A 32 -1.46 -3.05 5.09
N ALA A 33 -2.15 -3.24 6.22
CA ALA A 33 -3.53 -3.70 6.25
C ALA A 33 -4.47 -2.65 5.63
N CYS A 34 -4.19 -1.37 5.84
CA CYS A 34 -4.93 -0.29 5.21
C CYS A 34 -4.74 -0.28 3.70
N ALA A 35 -3.52 -0.49 3.21
CA ALA A 35 -3.23 -0.60 1.78
C ALA A 35 -3.98 -1.78 1.14
N ASP A 36 -4.02 -2.94 1.80
CA ASP A 36 -4.78 -4.11 1.33
C ASP A 36 -6.30 -3.87 1.32
N LEU A 37 -6.82 -3.20 2.36
CA LEU A 37 -8.22 -2.80 2.40
C LEU A 37 -8.58 -1.90 1.21
N VAL A 38 -7.75 -0.89 0.93
CA VAL A 38 -7.96 0.00 -0.24
C VAL A 38 -7.83 -0.76 -1.55
N ALA A 39 -6.87 -1.69 -1.68
CA ALA A 39 -6.70 -2.52 -2.87
C ALA A 39 -7.95 -3.37 -3.19
N GLY A 40 -8.71 -3.76 -2.15
CA GLY A 40 -9.97 -4.49 -2.30
C GLY A 40 -11.18 -3.62 -2.67
N LEU A 41 -11.07 -2.29 -2.60
CA LEU A 41 -12.16 -1.37 -2.97
C LEU A 41 -12.30 -1.23 -4.49
N PRO A 42 -13.51 -0.87 -5.00
CA PRO A 42 -13.68 -0.54 -6.41
C PRO A 42 -12.90 0.72 -6.78
N SER A 43 -12.41 0.81 -8.03
CA SER A 43 -11.49 1.85 -8.49
C SER A 43 -11.95 3.29 -8.20
N GLY A 44 -13.24 3.59 -8.37
CA GLY A 44 -13.77 4.92 -8.05
C GLY A 44 -13.72 5.26 -6.57
N ARG A 45 -13.76 4.27 -5.67
CA ARG A 45 -13.63 4.47 -4.23
C ARG A 45 -12.18 4.52 -3.78
N GLN A 46 -11.27 3.87 -4.50
CA GLN A 46 -9.83 4.01 -4.27
C GLN A 46 -9.34 5.44 -4.51
N GLU A 47 -9.95 6.15 -5.46
CA GLU A 47 -9.63 7.55 -5.76
C GLU A 47 -10.25 8.53 -4.77
N SER A 48 -11.19 8.08 -3.93
CA SER A 48 -11.89 8.88 -2.92
C SER A 48 -11.51 8.49 -1.49
N VAL A 49 -10.32 7.93 -1.29
CA VAL A 49 -9.77 7.66 0.05
C VAL A 49 -8.31 8.08 0.17
N CYS A 50 -7.90 8.40 1.39
CA CYS A 50 -6.50 8.60 1.77
C CYS A 50 -6.18 7.79 3.03
N ILE A 51 -4.91 7.50 3.27
CA ILE A 51 -4.43 6.84 4.49
C ILE A 51 -3.62 7.85 5.28
N ARG A 52 -4.00 8.12 6.53
CA ARG A 52 -3.24 8.98 7.44
C ARG A 52 -2.59 8.14 8.52
N MET A 53 -1.32 8.40 8.80
CA MET A 53 -0.62 7.76 9.91
C MET A 53 -1.06 8.36 11.24
N ASP A 54 -1.29 7.51 12.25
CA ASP A 54 -1.73 7.97 13.56
C ASP A 54 -0.55 8.47 14.42
N ALA A 55 0.63 7.89 14.22
CA ALA A 55 1.84 8.18 15.01
C ALA A 55 2.67 9.36 14.48
N ILE A 56 2.53 9.70 13.21
CA ILE A 56 3.28 10.79 12.54
C ILE A 56 2.35 11.55 11.60
N ASP A 57 2.64 12.84 11.37
CA ASP A 57 1.88 13.68 10.44
C ASP A 57 2.25 13.38 8.98
N LEU A 58 1.98 12.14 8.56
CA LEU A 58 2.17 11.64 7.21
C LEU A 58 0.82 11.14 6.69
N ALA A 59 0.49 11.53 5.46
CA ALA A 59 -0.71 11.08 4.77
C ALA A 59 -0.34 10.62 3.36
N PHE A 60 -1.00 9.57 2.91
CA PHE A 60 -0.86 8.99 1.59
C PHE A 60 -2.13 9.25 0.80
N GLY A 61 -1.99 10.00 -0.28
CA GLY A 61 -3.08 10.22 -1.24
C GLY A 61 -3.37 8.97 -2.09
N PRO A 62 -4.44 8.98 -2.90
CA PRO A 62 -4.83 7.83 -3.72
C PRO A 62 -3.72 7.37 -4.68
N THR A 63 -2.92 8.29 -5.22
CA THR A 63 -1.75 7.96 -6.05
C THR A 63 -0.66 7.26 -5.24
N GLU A 64 -0.29 7.81 -4.08
CA GLU A 64 0.76 7.22 -3.23
C GLU A 64 0.34 5.85 -2.67
N ILE A 65 -0.95 5.67 -2.36
CA ILE A 65 -1.51 4.38 -1.95
C ILE A 65 -1.37 3.35 -3.08
N ARG A 66 -1.59 3.73 -4.34
CA ARG A 66 -1.38 2.83 -5.49
C ARG A 66 0.09 2.41 -5.60
N ASP A 67 1.02 3.35 -5.45
CA ASP A 67 2.45 3.05 -5.45
C ASP A 67 2.83 2.15 -4.28
N LEU A 68 2.28 2.39 -3.09
CA LEU A 68 2.48 1.55 -1.90
C LEU A 68 1.95 0.13 -2.12
N ILE A 69 0.73 -0.04 -2.63
CA ILE A 69 0.16 -1.36 -2.95
C ILE A 69 1.03 -2.09 -3.97
N LYS A 70 1.51 -1.36 -5.00
CA LYS A 70 2.40 -1.93 -6.01
C LYS A 70 3.71 -2.40 -5.37
N PHE A 71 4.31 -1.58 -4.53
CA PHE A 71 5.52 -1.91 -3.77
C PHE A 71 5.32 -3.16 -2.90
N LEU A 72 4.24 -3.22 -2.12
CA LEU A 72 3.92 -4.38 -1.27
C LEU A 72 3.77 -5.66 -2.08
N ARG A 73 3.12 -5.59 -3.24
CA ARG A 73 2.99 -6.73 -4.16
C ARG A 73 4.33 -7.11 -4.79
N GLU A 74 5.14 -6.14 -5.20
CA GLU A 74 6.46 -6.37 -5.77
C GLU A 74 7.43 -6.97 -4.73
N GLU A 75 7.34 -6.58 -3.46
CA GLU A 75 8.10 -7.22 -2.36
C GLU A 75 7.63 -8.65 -2.06
N ASP A 76 6.32 -8.91 -2.04
CA ASP A 76 5.78 -10.27 -1.83
C ASP A 76 6.15 -11.20 -2.99
N THR A 77 6.10 -10.70 -4.23
CA THR A 77 6.51 -11.45 -5.43
C THR A 77 8.04 -11.54 -5.56
N GLY A 78 8.78 -10.58 -5.00
CA GLY A 78 10.25 -10.51 -5.01
C GLY A 78 10.94 -11.52 -4.08
N LEU A 79 10.19 -12.21 -3.22
CA LEU A 79 10.63 -13.38 -2.46
C LEU A 79 10.09 -14.70 -3.02
N SER A 80 9.43 -14.70 -4.19
CA SER A 80 9.26 -15.93 -4.96
C SER A 80 10.59 -16.32 -5.58
N ASN A 81 11.31 -17.14 -4.84
CA ASN A 81 12.56 -17.83 -5.14
C ASN A 81 12.47 -18.78 -6.37
N SER A 82 11.69 -18.45 -7.40
CA SER A 82 11.39 -19.31 -8.56
C SER A 82 12.14 -18.95 -9.85
N GLU A 83 13.10 -18.00 -9.80
CA GLU A 83 14.00 -17.71 -10.94
C GLU A 83 15.48 -18.00 -10.65
N ILE A 84 15.80 -18.91 -9.72
CA ILE A 84 17.10 -19.60 -9.70
C ILE A 84 16.92 -21.02 -10.22
N ALA A 85 16.46 -21.13 -11.46
CA ALA A 85 16.41 -22.40 -12.18
C ALA A 85 17.18 -22.31 -13.49
N GLU A 86 18.33 -21.63 -13.53
CA GLU A 86 19.21 -21.69 -14.71
C GLU A 86 20.69 -21.38 -14.38
N ILE A 87 21.31 -22.22 -13.55
CA ILE A 87 22.75 -22.50 -13.73
C ILE A 87 22.84 -23.97 -14.09
N ARG A 88 22.61 -24.27 -15.37
CA ARG A 88 22.98 -25.57 -15.92
C ARG A 88 24.46 -25.73 -15.69
N THR A 89 24.82 -26.71 -14.85
CA THR A 89 26.13 -27.33 -14.90
C THR A 89 26.39 -27.74 -16.34
N SER A 90 27.28 -27.02 -16.99
CA SER A 90 27.86 -27.37 -18.28
C SER A 90 29.28 -26.85 -18.21
N ASP A 91 30.14 -27.66 -17.60
CA ASP A 91 31.43 -27.92 -18.22
C ASP A 91 31.84 -29.35 -17.86
N ALA A 92 32.31 -30.04 -18.89
CA ALA A 92 32.60 -31.47 -18.95
C ALA A 92 34.05 -31.77 -18.52
#